data_AF-A0A1B1PRY1-F1
#
_entry.id   AF-A0A1B1PRY1-F1
#
_cell.length_a   1.000
_cell.length_b   1.000
_cell.length_c   1.000
_cell.angle_alpha   90.00
_cell.angle_beta   90.00
_cell.angle_gamma   90.00
#
_symmetry.space_group_name_H-M   'P 1'
#
loop_
_entity.id
_entity.type
_entity.pdbx_description
1 polymer ?
#
loop_
_entity_poly.entity_id
_entity_poly.type
_entity_poly.pdbx_seq_one_letter_code
_entity_poly.pdbx_strand_id
1 'polypeptide(L)'
;MIVVNLGLPKSGTTTLGVALQRAGLRVADYRLRRGKCPDPSIAGSFVARQLYDGYFGSGDPLQRLGGLDALTEISVLNTRLCLWPQTDFGLIEALRSRHPELKFLASTRDPQAMAHSMLRWSDLGSNRLPRGAVPGLPAGYGETRLERAQWIAAHHAFLARIFADDPRFLAYDIEDPEAPARISAHLGVDLPWWGKANENLSGRRGAAAETP
;
A
#
# COMPACT_ATOMS: atom_id res chain seq x y z
N MET A 1 17.55 -6.77 -0.70
CA MET A 1 16.87 -5.51 -1.08
C MET A 1 15.45 -5.60 -0.56
N ILE A 2 15.03 -4.64 0.27
CA ILE A 2 13.64 -4.53 0.73
C ILE A 2 13.07 -3.24 0.13
N VAL A 3 11.93 -3.35 -0.55
CA VAL A 3 11.18 -2.22 -1.13
C VAL A 3 9.94 -1.96 -0.28
N VAL A 4 9.69 -0.71 0.11
CA VAL A 4 8.49 -0.35 0.90
C VAL A 4 7.62 0.61 0.11
N ASN A 5 6.40 0.19 -0.21
CA ASN A 5 5.40 1.07 -0.82
C ASN A 5 4.58 1.80 0.25
N LEU A 6 4.62 3.13 0.18
CA LEU A 6 3.94 4.07 1.07
C LEU A 6 2.61 4.57 0.48
N GLY A 7 2.14 3.95 -0.61
CA GLY A 7 0.82 4.22 -1.19
C GLY A 7 -0.32 3.92 -0.20
N LEU A 8 -1.44 4.64 -0.37
CA LEU A 8 -2.67 4.36 0.36
C LEU A 8 -3.42 3.19 -0.27
N PRO A 9 -4.33 2.51 0.47
CA PRO A 9 -5.17 1.48 -0.12
C PRO A 9 -5.87 1.96 -1.38
N LYS A 10 -5.99 1.06 -2.35
CA LYS A 10 -6.59 1.34 -3.66
C LYS A 10 -5.75 2.26 -4.58
N SER A 11 -4.49 2.53 -4.27
CA SER A 11 -3.55 3.21 -5.19
C SER A 11 -2.89 2.27 -6.23
N GLY A 12 -3.29 0.99 -6.29
CA GLY A 12 -2.64 -0.02 -7.14
C GLY A 12 -1.64 -0.93 -6.43
N THR A 13 -1.65 -0.97 -5.10
CA THR A 13 -0.79 -1.83 -4.26
C THR A 13 -0.78 -3.30 -4.69
N THR A 14 -1.93 -3.87 -5.05
CA THR A 14 -2.04 -5.25 -5.54
C THR A 14 -1.38 -5.45 -6.91
N THR A 15 -1.51 -4.49 -7.84
CA THR A 15 -0.83 -4.57 -9.15
C THR A 15 0.68 -4.55 -8.95
N LEU A 16 1.19 -3.65 -8.11
CA LEU A 16 2.60 -3.63 -7.75
C LEU A 16 3.03 -4.99 -7.15
N GLY A 17 2.25 -5.54 -6.23
CA GLY A 17 2.54 -6.83 -5.59
C GLY A 17 2.65 -7.98 -6.58
N VAL A 18 1.74 -8.07 -7.56
CA VAL A 18 1.80 -9.12 -8.59
C VAL A 18 2.98 -8.91 -9.54
N ALA A 19 3.31 -7.66 -9.91
CA ALA A 19 4.46 -7.35 -10.76
C ALA A 19 5.78 -7.78 -10.12
N LEU A 20 5.97 -7.41 -8.85
CA LEU A 20 7.18 -7.76 -8.09
C LEU A 20 7.26 -9.28 -7.84
N GLN A 21 6.14 -9.96 -7.57
CA GLN A 21 6.12 -11.43 -7.46
C GLN A 21 6.52 -12.10 -8.78
N ARG A 22 6.05 -11.59 -9.91
CA ARG A 22 6.43 -12.11 -11.24
C ARG A 22 7.89 -11.81 -11.59
N ALA A 23 8.48 -10.78 -11.01
CA ALA A 23 9.92 -10.51 -11.04
C ALA A 23 10.73 -11.42 -10.08
N GLY A 24 10.08 -12.37 -9.40
CA GLY A 24 10.74 -13.33 -8.50
C GLY A 24 10.93 -12.85 -7.06
N LEU A 25 10.40 -11.68 -6.69
CA LEU A 25 10.53 -11.13 -5.35
C LEU A 25 9.54 -11.75 -4.36
N ARG A 26 9.97 -11.93 -3.11
CA ARG A 26 9.09 -12.35 -2.00
C ARG A 26 8.34 -11.14 -1.46
N VAL A 27 7.07 -11.04 -1.84
CA VAL A 27 6.24 -9.87 -1.52
C VAL A 27 5.25 -10.17 -0.40
N ALA A 28 5.14 -9.24 0.55
CA ALA A 28 4.02 -9.16 1.48
C ALA A 28 3.07 -8.02 1.11
N ASP A 29 1.78 -8.33 1.07
CA ASP A 29 0.69 -7.40 0.71
C ASP A 29 -0.36 -7.45 1.83
N TYR A 30 -0.33 -6.46 2.74
CA TYR A 30 -1.06 -6.27 4.01
C TYR A 30 -1.01 -7.41 5.04
N ARG A 31 -1.06 -8.68 4.60
CA ARG A 31 -1.07 -9.89 5.42
C ARG A 31 0.13 -10.78 5.11
N LEU A 32 0.76 -11.28 6.17
CA LEU A 32 1.81 -12.28 6.09
C LEU A 32 1.15 -13.66 5.97
N ARG A 33 1.03 -14.19 4.74
CA ARG A 33 0.27 -15.43 4.50
C ARG A 33 1.04 -16.65 5.00
N ARG A 34 0.34 -17.58 5.68
CA ARG A 34 0.89 -18.89 6.04
C ARG A 34 1.38 -19.62 4.79
N GLY A 35 2.54 -20.27 4.89
CA GLY A 35 3.20 -20.97 3.77
C GLY A 35 3.93 -20.07 2.77
N LYS A 36 3.75 -18.73 2.83
CA LYS A 36 4.51 -17.76 2.03
C LYS A 36 5.39 -16.84 2.88
N CYS A 37 5.07 -16.68 4.15
CA CYS A 37 5.87 -15.93 5.11
C CYS A 37 7.15 -16.71 5.46
N PRO A 38 8.35 -16.12 5.30
CA PRO A 38 9.61 -16.77 5.65
C PRO A 38 9.73 -17.11 7.14
N ASP A 39 9.17 -16.28 8.02
CA ASP A 39 9.12 -16.51 9.46
C ASP A 39 7.76 -17.11 9.85
N PRO A 40 7.71 -18.39 10.28
CA PRO A 40 6.46 -19.04 10.70
C PRO A 40 5.83 -18.41 11.94
N SER A 41 6.61 -17.76 12.80
CA SER A 41 6.14 -17.21 14.08
C SER A 41 5.25 -15.97 13.91
N ILE A 42 5.39 -15.25 12.80
CA ILE A 42 4.56 -14.09 12.44
C ILE A 42 3.55 -14.42 11.33
N ALA A 43 3.57 -15.66 10.82
CA ALA A 43 2.69 -16.08 9.74
C ALA A 43 1.21 -16.09 10.15
N GLY A 44 0.37 -15.45 9.34
CA GLY A 44 -1.04 -15.23 9.59
C GLY A 44 -1.37 -13.84 10.14
N SER A 45 -0.35 -13.07 10.56
CA SER A 45 -0.48 -11.69 11.06
C SER A 45 -0.45 -10.64 9.93
N PHE A 46 -0.33 -9.36 10.30
CA PHE A 46 -0.35 -8.22 9.36
C PHE A 46 1.01 -7.54 9.28
N VAL A 47 1.37 -7.07 8.09
CA VAL A 47 2.61 -6.30 7.87
C VAL A 47 2.65 -5.08 8.78
N ALA A 48 1.54 -4.34 8.86
CA ALA A 48 1.41 -3.16 9.73
C ALA A 48 1.78 -3.46 11.18
N ARG A 49 1.26 -4.58 11.72
CA ARG A 49 1.52 -4.98 13.10
C ARG A 49 3.00 -5.28 13.31
N GLN A 50 3.63 -6.01 12.40
CA GLN A 50 5.06 -6.33 12.53
C GLN A 50 5.96 -5.09 12.43
N LEU A 51 5.60 -4.12 11.58
CA LEU A 51 6.31 -2.84 11.51
C LEU A 51 6.25 -2.09 12.85
N TYR A 52 5.07 -1.99 13.45
CA TYR A 52 4.91 -1.33 14.75
C TYR A 52 5.52 -2.11 15.91
N ASP A 53 5.37 -3.43 15.94
CA ASP A 53 5.95 -4.28 16.98
C ASP A 53 7.50 -4.18 16.95
N GLY A 54 8.11 -4.11 15.75
CA GLY A 54 9.54 -3.85 15.59
C GLY A 54 9.95 -2.43 16.00
N TYR A 55 9.22 -1.42 15.54
CA TYR A 55 9.49 -0.01 15.85
C TYR A 55 9.43 0.26 17.36
N PHE A 56 8.33 -0.10 18.03
CA PHE A 56 8.18 0.15 19.47
C PHE A 56 8.93 -0.87 20.34
N GLY A 57 9.23 -2.06 19.83
CA GLY A 57 9.93 -3.09 20.58
C GLY A 57 11.46 -2.92 20.60
N SER A 58 12.06 -2.56 19.46
CA SER A 58 13.53 -2.47 19.31
C SER A 58 14.02 -1.20 18.63
N GLY A 59 13.12 -0.34 18.15
CA GLY A 59 13.45 0.78 17.28
C GLY A 59 13.64 0.39 15.82
N ASP A 60 13.57 -0.89 15.46
CA ASP A 60 13.74 -1.39 14.09
C ASP A 60 12.42 -1.94 13.51
N PRO A 61 11.75 -1.18 12.61
CA PRO A 61 10.50 -1.63 12.01
C PRO A 61 10.63 -2.95 11.21
N LEU A 62 11.81 -3.28 10.68
CA LEU A 62 12.01 -4.47 9.84
C LEU A 62 12.53 -5.69 10.61
N GLN A 63 12.70 -5.60 11.92
CA GLN A 63 13.29 -6.65 12.77
C GLN A 63 12.75 -8.06 12.49
N ARG A 64 11.43 -8.17 12.23
CA ARG A 64 10.74 -9.46 12.01
C ARG A 64 10.43 -9.76 10.55
N LEU A 65 10.70 -8.82 9.63
CA LEU A 65 10.29 -8.91 8.22
C LEU A 65 11.43 -9.40 7.31
N GLY A 66 12.49 -9.94 7.90
CA GLY A 66 13.59 -10.55 7.18
C GLY A 66 13.14 -11.66 6.22
N GLY A 67 13.78 -11.73 5.06
CA GLY A 67 13.43 -12.68 4.01
C GLY A 67 12.22 -12.28 3.16
N LEU A 68 11.67 -11.08 3.34
CA LEU A 68 10.84 -10.44 2.32
C LEU A 68 11.72 -9.52 1.48
N ASP A 69 11.34 -9.31 0.24
CA ASP A 69 12.03 -8.41 -0.68
C ASP A 69 11.18 -7.17 -1.00
N ALA A 70 9.86 -7.21 -0.75
CA ALA A 70 8.99 -6.04 -0.86
C ALA A 70 7.74 -6.08 0.05
N LEU A 71 7.31 -4.90 0.48
CA LEU A 71 6.07 -4.64 1.21
C LEU A 71 5.20 -3.70 0.38
N THR A 72 4.10 -4.19 -0.20
CA THR A 72 3.31 -3.42 -1.19
C THR A 72 2.06 -2.76 -0.65
N GLU A 73 1.50 -3.27 0.44
CA GLU A 73 0.47 -2.64 1.26
C GLU A 73 0.87 -2.83 2.71
N ILE A 74 1.09 -1.73 3.42
CA ILE A 74 1.55 -1.75 4.81
C ILE A 74 0.49 -1.30 5.80
N SER A 75 -0.68 -0.84 5.34
CA SER A 75 -1.81 -0.56 6.24
C SER A 75 -2.64 -1.81 6.51
N VAL A 76 -3.40 -1.74 7.61
CA VAL A 76 -4.50 -2.66 7.87
C VAL A 76 -5.63 -1.89 8.51
N LEU A 77 -6.83 -2.12 8.01
CA LEU A 77 -8.04 -1.58 8.58
C LEU A 77 -9.11 -2.68 8.61
N ASN A 78 -9.46 -3.13 9.81
CA ASN A 78 -10.55 -4.05 10.09
C ASN A 78 -11.19 -3.69 11.44
N THR A 79 -12.21 -4.45 11.86
CA THR A 79 -12.96 -4.17 13.10
C THR A 79 -12.13 -4.23 14.39
N ARG A 80 -10.97 -4.89 14.37
CA ARG A 80 -10.09 -5.06 15.54
C ARG A 80 -8.79 -4.26 15.45
N LEU A 81 -8.42 -3.79 14.26
CA LEU A 81 -7.11 -3.22 14.00
C LEU A 81 -7.18 -2.13 12.93
N CYS A 82 -6.66 -0.95 13.27
CA CYS A 82 -6.50 0.20 12.39
C CYS A 82 -5.07 0.70 12.54
N LEU A 83 -4.20 0.39 11.58
CA LEU A 83 -2.79 0.76 11.60
C LEU A 83 -2.36 1.25 10.21
N TRP A 84 -1.63 2.37 10.20
CA TRP A 84 -1.25 3.09 8.99
C TRP A 84 0.23 3.50 9.00
N PRO A 85 1.18 2.54 8.94
CA PRO A 85 2.61 2.85 8.98
C PRO A 85 3.06 3.85 7.91
N GLN A 86 2.42 3.89 6.74
CA GLN A 86 2.75 4.85 5.69
C GLN A 86 2.41 6.31 6.06
N THR A 87 1.62 6.54 7.10
CA THR A 87 1.25 7.88 7.58
C THR A 87 1.99 8.29 8.86
N ASP A 88 2.84 7.41 9.40
CA ASP A 88 3.57 7.65 10.64
C ASP A 88 4.99 8.14 10.33
N PHE A 89 5.25 9.41 10.65
CA PHE A 89 6.56 10.01 10.43
C PHE A 89 7.68 9.30 11.20
N GLY A 90 7.47 8.94 12.46
CA GLY A 90 8.50 8.32 13.29
C GLY A 90 8.89 6.94 12.79
N LEU A 91 7.90 6.16 12.33
CA LEU A 91 8.14 4.85 11.73
C LEU A 91 8.84 4.97 10.36
N ILE A 92 8.41 5.90 9.50
CA ILE A 92 9.07 6.15 8.21
C ILE A 92 10.51 6.60 8.41
N GLU A 93 10.77 7.49 9.37
CA GLU A 93 12.13 7.96 9.66
C GLU A 93 13.01 6.85 10.23
N ALA A 94 12.47 5.97 11.07
CA ALA A 94 13.19 4.79 11.54
C ALA A 94 13.54 3.82 10.40
N LEU A 95 12.66 3.62 9.42
CA LEU A 95 12.98 2.86 8.21
C LEU A 95 14.14 3.51 7.45
N ARG A 96 14.06 4.82 7.19
CA ARG A 96 15.04 5.56 6.38
C ARG A 96 16.43 5.63 7.00
N SER A 97 16.49 5.85 8.31
CA SER A 97 17.73 6.07 9.05
C SER A 97 18.46 4.77 9.35
N ARG A 98 17.72 3.68 9.64
CA ARG A 98 18.32 2.40 10.01
C ARG A 98 18.68 1.52 8.81
N HIS A 99 17.95 1.66 7.71
CA HIS A 99 18.12 0.84 6.52
C HIS A 99 18.38 1.74 5.31
N PRO A 100 19.61 2.30 5.19
CA PRO A 100 19.95 3.26 4.15
C PRO A 100 19.81 2.70 2.73
N GLU A 101 19.83 1.38 2.56
CA GLU A 101 19.68 0.65 1.31
C GLU A 101 18.23 0.46 0.86
N LEU A 102 17.23 0.78 1.70
CA LEU A 102 15.82 0.67 1.32
C LEU A 102 15.49 1.56 0.13
N LYS A 103 14.59 1.04 -0.72
CA LYS A 103 13.90 1.81 -1.74
C LYS A 103 12.45 1.98 -1.34
N PHE A 104 11.92 3.17 -1.59
CA PHE A 104 10.58 3.58 -1.24
C PHE A 104 9.79 3.90 -2.50
N LEU A 105 8.59 3.35 -2.56
CA LEU A 105 7.64 3.64 -3.61
C LEU A 105 6.45 4.40 -3.03
N ALA A 106 5.80 5.24 -3.82
CA ALA A 106 4.50 5.80 -3.49
C ALA A 106 3.57 5.70 -4.69
N SER A 107 2.93 4.53 -4.82
CA SER A 107 1.83 4.35 -5.76
C SER A 107 0.71 5.35 -5.49
N THR A 108 0.22 6.00 -6.56
CA THR A 108 -0.92 6.92 -6.53
C THR A 108 -1.84 6.71 -7.74
N ARG A 109 -2.93 7.45 -7.74
CA ARG A 109 -3.86 7.67 -8.86
C ARG A 109 -4.62 8.96 -8.58
N ASP A 110 -5.44 9.43 -9.51
CA ASP A 110 -6.33 10.58 -9.28
C ASP A 110 -7.05 10.48 -7.90
N PRO A 111 -6.91 11.49 -7.01
CA PRO A 111 -7.48 11.44 -5.67
C PRO A 111 -9.00 11.28 -5.64
N GLN A 112 -9.72 11.81 -6.63
CA GLN A 112 -11.18 11.68 -6.71
C GLN A 112 -11.59 10.26 -7.09
N ALA A 113 -10.94 9.67 -8.09
CA ALA A 113 -11.08 8.27 -8.44
C ALA A 113 -10.71 7.36 -7.26
N MET A 114 -9.69 7.75 -6.49
CA MET A 114 -9.29 7.02 -5.30
C MET A 114 -10.31 7.05 -4.18
N ALA A 115 -10.76 8.23 -3.80
CA ALA A 115 -11.85 8.42 -2.85
C ALA A 115 -13.10 7.64 -3.27
N HIS A 116 -13.48 7.72 -4.55
CA HIS A 116 -14.66 7.04 -5.06
C HIS A 116 -14.56 5.51 -5.01
N SER A 117 -13.40 4.93 -5.30
CA SER A 117 -13.21 3.48 -5.18
C SER A 117 -13.03 3.01 -3.73
N MET A 118 -12.57 3.85 -2.81
CA MET A 118 -12.62 3.53 -1.38
C MET A 118 -14.07 3.49 -0.85
N LEU A 119 -14.92 4.43 -1.28
CA LEU A 119 -16.34 4.48 -0.90
C LEU A 119 -17.10 3.21 -1.28
N ARG A 120 -16.82 2.65 -2.47
CA ARG A 120 -17.48 1.44 -2.98
C ARG A 120 -16.90 0.13 -2.45
N TRP A 121 -15.80 0.16 -1.70
CA TRP A 121 -15.14 -1.07 -1.27
C TRP A 121 -15.69 -1.56 0.08
N SER A 122 -16.77 -2.34 -0.01
CA SER A 122 -17.42 -2.97 1.15
C SER A 122 -17.75 -1.91 2.22
N ASP A 123 -17.42 -2.18 3.48
CA ASP A 123 -17.58 -1.28 4.63
C ASP A 123 -16.36 -0.38 4.89
N LEU A 124 -15.33 -0.39 4.01
CA LEU A 124 -14.14 0.45 4.19
C LEU A 124 -14.54 1.93 4.20
N GLY A 125 -15.38 2.29 3.22
CA GLY A 125 -15.86 3.65 3.03
C GLY A 125 -16.85 4.08 4.10
N SER A 126 -17.93 3.33 4.26
CA SER A 126 -19.08 3.73 5.07
C SER A 126 -18.92 3.52 6.58
N ASN A 127 -17.97 2.68 7.01
CA ASN A 127 -17.87 2.28 8.42
C ASN A 127 -16.45 2.36 8.97
N ARG A 128 -15.48 1.70 8.32
CA ARG A 128 -14.15 1.52 8.92
C ARG A 128 -13.29 2.79 8.92
N LEU A 129 -13.31 3.59 7.86
CA LEU A 129 -12.51 4.83 7.81
C LEU A 129 -13.05 5.91 8.76
N PRO A 130 -14.35 6.27 8.76
CA PRO A 130 -14.86 7.35 9.63
C PRO A 130 -14.79 7.04 11.14
N ARG A 131 -14.70 5.75 11.50
CA ARG A 131 -14.61 5.28 12.89
C ARG A 131 -13.22 4.81 13.29
N GLY A 132 -12.28 4.74 12.35
CA GLY A 132 -10.92 4.28 12.59
C GLY A 132 -10.05 5.41 13.13
N ALA A 133 -9.02 5.06 13.89
CA ALA A 133 -7.93 5.97 14.19
C ALA A 133 -7.00 6.07 12.97
N VAL A 134 -7.44 6.83 11.95
CA VAL A 134 -6.70 7.04 10.70
C VAL A 134 -5.91 8.34 10.82
N PRO A 135 -4.56 8.30 10.82
CA PRO A 135 -3.77 9.52 10.90
C PRO A 135 -4.06 10.45 9.71
N GLY A 136 -4.25 11.74 10.00
CA GLY A 136 -4.64 12.76 9.02
C GLY A 136 -6.12 12.72 8.61
N LEU A 137 -6.93 11.79 9.13
CA LEU A 137 -8.38 11.70 8.90
C LEU A 137 -9.10 11.40 10.23
N PRO A 138 -9.36 12.43 11.07
CA PRO A 138 -9.97 12.25 12.38
C PRO A 138 -11.35 11.61 12.32
N ALA A 139 -11.76 10.95 13.40
CA ALA A 139 -13.08 10.34 13.50
C ALA A 139 -14.20 11.38 13.25
N GLY A 140 -15.21 10.98 12.46
CA GLY A 140 -16.26 11.89 11.99
C GLY A 140 -15.97 12.60 10.67
N TYR A 141 -14.77 12.42 10.10
CA TYR A 141 -14.43 12.91 8.75
C TYR A 141 -14.18 11.76 7.77
N GLY A 142 -14.15 12.10 6.48
CA GLY A 142 -13.92 11.13 5.41
C GLY A 142 -15.20 10.40 5.01
N GLU A 143 -16.36 10.87 5.40
CA GLU A 143 -17.63 10.34 4.90
C GLU A 143 -17.86 10.78 3.45
N THR A 144 -17.38 11.97 3.10
CA THR A 144 -17.55 12.55 1.77
C THR A 144 -16.38 12.26 0.85
N ARG A 145 -16.62 12.39 -0.46
CA ARG A 145 -15.57 12.31 -1.49
C ARG A 145 -14.52 13.41 -1.32
N LEU A 146 -14.95 14.63 -0.97
CA LEU A 146 -14.07 15.78 -0.82
C LEU A 146 -13.05 15.58 0.31
N GLU A 147 -13.52 15.21 1.51
CA GLU A 147 -12.66 14.98 2.68
C GLU A 147 -11.60 13.90 2.40
N ARG A 148 -12.01 12.80 1.75
CA ARG A 148 -11.07 11.74 1.37
C ARG A 148 -10.05 12.20 0.35
N ALA A 149 -10.48 12.93 -0.68
CA ALA A 149 -9.56 13.43 -1.69
C ALA A 149 -8.54 14.42 -1.09
N GLN A 150 -8.98 15.26 -0.14
CA GLN A 150 -8.08 16.15 0.61
C GLN A 150 -7.07 15.36 1.43
N TRP A 151 -7.51 14.36 2.20
CA TRP A 151 -6.61 13.50 2.97
C TRP A 151 -5.60 12.76 2.10
N ILE A 152 -6.06 12.20 0.97
CA ILE A 152 -5.21 11.54 -0.02
C ILE A 152 -4.15 12.49 -0.58
N ALA A 153 -4.56 13.69 -1.01
CA ALA A 153 -3.64 14.68 -1.55
C ALA A 153 -2.63 15.13 -0.48
N ALA A 154 -3.07 15.34 0.76
CA ALA A 154 -2.21 15.71 1.87
C ALA A 154 -1.17 14.62 2.20
N HIS A 155 -1.55 13.34 2.15
CA HIS A 155 -0.61 12.23 2.33
C HIS A 155 0.50 12.23 1.27
N HIS A 156 0.15 12.40 0.00
CA HIS A 156 1.17 12.47 -1.06
C HIS A 156 2.03 13.74 -0.96
N ALA A 157 1.46 14.88 -0.55
CA ALA A 157 2.22 16.10 -0.29
C ALA A 157 3.20 15.93 0.89
N PHE A 158 2.78 15.22 1.94
CA PHE A 158 3.63 14.86 3.07
C PHE A 158 4.80 13.98 2.62
N LEU A 159 4.55 12.91 1.85
CA LEU A 159 5.60 12.05 1.31
C LEU A 159 6.59 12.85 0.43
N ALA A 160 6.09 13.70 -0.47
CA ALA A 160 6.93 14.56 -1.29
C ALA A 160 7.80 15.51 -0.45
N ARG A 161 7.28 16.00 0.68
CA ARG A 161 8.04 16.88 1.58
C ARG A 161 9.15 16.14 2.31
N ILE A 162 8.86 14.97 2.89
CA ILE A 162 9.85 14.27 3.71
C ILE A 162 10.91 13.59 2.84
N PHE A 163 10.57 13.12 1.65
CA PHE A 163 11.49 12.49 0.70
C PHE A 163 12.06 13.47 -0.33
N ALA A 164 11.96 14.78 -0.09
CA ALA A 164 12.55 15.79 -0.97
C ALA A 164 14.03 15.45 -1.23
N ASP A 165 14.39 15.37 -2.51
CA ASP A 165 15.72 15.04 -3.02
C ASP A 165 16.29 13.67 -2.61
N ASP A 166 15.48 12.76 -2.04
CA ASP A 166 15.93 11.42 -1.68
C ASP A 166 15.87 10.48 -2.90
N PRO A 167 17.02 10.03 -3.46
CA PRO A 167 17.04 9.17 -4.64
C PRO A 167 16.52 7.75 -4.36
N ARG A 168 16.23 7.43 -3.11
CA ARG A 168 15.60 6.17 -2.70
C ARG A 168 14.09 6.21 -2.81
N PHE A 169 13.48 7.36 -3.13
CA PHE A 169 12.03 7.49 -3.24
C PHE A 169 11.57 7.68 -4.69
N LEU A 170 10.51 6.96 -5.07
CA LEU A 170 9.81 7.15 -6.33
C LEU A 170 8.29 7.19 -6.11
N ALA A 171 7.68 8.35 -6.32
CA ALA A 171 6.24 8.47 -6.51
C ALA A 171 5.87 8.20 -7.99
N TYR A 172 4.80 7.44 -8.20
CA TYR A 172 4.32 7.10 -9.55
C TYR A 172 2.79 6.94 -9.57
N ASP A 173 2.18 7.32 -10.68
CA ASP A 173 0.77 7.03 -10.95
C ASP A 173 0.65 5.62 -11.52
N ILE A 174 -0.27 4.80 -11.00
CA ILE A 174 -0.51 3.45 -11.51
C ILE A 174 -1.06 3.44 -12.95
N GLU A 175 -1.69 4.54 -13.39
CA GLU A 175 -2.24 4.70 -14.73
C GLU A 175 -1.22 5.25 -15.74
N ASP A 176 -0.04 5.67 -15.28
CA ASP A 176 1.07 6.10 -16.14
C ASP A 176 1.65 4.88 -16.89
N PRO A 177 1.62 4.86 -18.24
CA PRO A 177 2.18 3.74 -19.02
C PRO A 177 3.69 3.58 -18.83
N GLU A 178 4.41 4.62 -18.40
CA GLU A 178 5.85 4.59 -18.12
C GLU A 178 6.17 4.12 -16.68
N ALA A 179 5.16 3.96 -15.82
CA ALA A 179 5.35 3.50 -14.45
C ALA A 179 6.18 2.20 -14.34
N PRO A 180 5.97 1.14 -15.15
CA PRO A 180 6.74 -0.09 -15.06
C PRO A 180 8.22 0.12 -15.33
N ALA A 181 8.54 0.93 -16.35
CA ALA A 181 9.91 1.23 -16.73
C ALA A 181 10.62 2.04 -15.63
N ARG A 182 9.93 3.06 -15.08
CA ARG A 182 10.44 3.90 -13.98
C ARG A 182 10.67 3.08 -12.71
N ILE A 183 9.75 2.19 -12.35
CA ILE A 183 9.90 1.31 -11.19
C ILE A 183 11.05 0.32 -11.42
N SER A 184 11.12 -0.30 -12.60
CA SER A 184 12.22 -1.23 -12.94
C SER A 184 13.58 -0.56 -12.78
N ALA A 185 13.73 0.64 -13.36
CA ALA A 185 14.97 1.43 -13.25
C ALA A 185 15.29 1.84 -11.80
N HIS A 186 14.29 2.25 -11.03
CA HIS A 186 14.47 2.67 -9.65
C HIS A 186 14.89 1.51 -8.71
N LEU A 187 14.34 0.32 -8.95
CA LEU A 187 14.60 -0.87 -8.16
C LEU A 187 15.78 -1.71 -8.67
N GLY A 188 16.20 -1.52 -9.92
CA GLY A 188 17.21 -2.36 -10.56
C GLY A 188 16.72 -3.79 -10.79
N VAL A 189 15.41 -3.99 -11.01
CA VAL A 189 14.82 -5.30 -11.32
C VAL A 189 13.90 -5.18 -12.53
N ASP A 190 13.89 -6.20 -13.39
CA ASP A 190 12.95 -6.23 -14.51
C ASP A 190 11.54 -6.57 -14.03
N LEU A 191 10.55 -5.82 -14.49
CA LEU A 191 9.14 -6.12 -14.26
C LEU A 191 8.53 -6.81 -15.50
N PRO A 192 8.50 -8.16 -15.58
CA PRO A 192 8.02 -8.89 -16.75
C PRO A 192 6.48 -8.80 -16.94
N TRP A 193 5.79 -8.12 -16.05
CA TRP A 193 4.34 -7.96 -16.10
C TRP A 193 3.89 -6.66 -15.45
N TRP A 194 2.89 -6.03 -16.05
CA TRP A 194 2.14 -4.90 -15.52
C TRP A 194 0.67 -4.98 -15.93
N GLY A 195 -0.27 -4.65 -15.04
CA GLY A 195 -1.68 -4.53 -15.42
C GLY A 195 -2.73 -4.85 -14.34
N LYS A 196 -3.97 -5.09 -14.79
CA LYS A 196 -5.15 -5.36 -13.94
C LYS A 196 -5.27 -6.85 -13.62
N ALA A 197 -4.69 -7.29 -12.51
CA ALA A 197 -5.16 -8.50 -11.84
C ALA A 197 -6.47 -8.14 -11.11
N ASN A 198 -7.61 -8.70 -11.57
CA ASN A 198 -9.01 -8.43 -11.17
C ASN A 198 -9.77 -7.42 -12.04
N GLU A 199 -10.06 -7.77 -13.29
CA GLU A 199 -11.34 -7.35 -13.86
C GLU A 199 -12.46 -8.17 -13.18
N ASN A 200 -13.42 -7.49 -12.55
CA ASN A 200 -14.61 -8.15 -12.03
C ASN A 200 -15.31 -8.90 -13.17
N LEU A 201 -15.35 -10.24 -13.09
CA LEU A 201 -16.12 -11.13 -13.99
C LEU A 201 -17.64 -10.89 -13.95
N SER A 202 -18.14 -9.91 -13.20
CA SER A 202 -19.56 -9.63 -13.03
C SER A 202 -20.20 -8.87 -14.21
N GLY A 203 -19.44 -8.47 -15.24
CA GLY A 203 -19.97 -7.73 -16.40
C GLY A 203 -20.47 -8.57 -17.58
N ARG A 204 -20.22 -9.89 -17.61
CA ARG A 204 -20.52 -10.75 -18.78
C ARG A 204 -21.69 -11.73 -18.63
N ARG A 205 -22.44 -11.70 -17.51
CA ARG A 205 -23.61 -12.59 -17.30
C ARG A 205 -24.98 -11.90 -17.28
N GLY A 206 -25.07 -10.63 -17.66
CA GLY A 206 -26.33 -9.87 -17.65
C GLY A 206 -26.92 -9.51 -19.02
N ALA A 207 -26.28 -9.86 -20.13
CA ALA A 207 -26.68 -9.40 -21.47
C ALA A 207 -27.22 -10.50 -22.40
N ALA A 208 -27.59 -11.67 -21.86
CA ALA A 208 -28.13 -12.78 -22.63
C ALA A 208 -29.35 -13.39 -21.92
N ALA A 209 -30.35 -12.57 -21.63
CA ALA A 209 -31.71 -13.00 -21.36
C ALA A 209 -32.61 -11.76 -21.39
N GLU A 210 -32.92 -11.26 -22.58
CA GLU A 210 -34.19 -10.56 -22.84
C GLU A 210 -34.35 -10.32 -24.35
N THR A 211 -35.52 -10.72 -24.85
CA THR A 211 -36.27 -10.30 -26.05
C THR A 211 -36.50 -11.40 -27.10
N PRO A 212 -37.73 -11.56 -27.62
CA PRO A 212 -39.06 -11.54 -26.98
C PRO A 212 -39.70 -12.95 -26.92
#